data_AF-A0A932NX35-F1
#
_entry.id   AF-A0A932NX35-F1
#
_cell.length_a   1.000
_cell.length_b   1.000
_cell.length_c   1.000
_cell.angle_alpha   90.00
_cell.angle_beta   90.00
_cell.angle_gamma   90.00
#
_symmetry.space_group_name_H-M   'P 1'
#
loop_
_entity.id
_entity.type
_entity.pdbx_description
1 polymer ?
#
loop_
_entity_poly.entity_id
_entity_poly.type
_entity_poly.pdbx_seq_one_letter_code
_entity_poly.pdbx_strand_id
1 'polypeptide(L)'
;MEKVVNSVTTGDVGSLLRTVGNVAQTIVAQKIEEKIADKIGISPTLLNAGLTGLSIIGNEVAGSRYTDNFQGTGQPGFNGVGNRGPIGAPFDAVDIVLGYQGLPTASTGDYINGSSYATSPTGYSGGVFDANYLVSTGNAVGGNTFAPPFGTVAPGGVNPTIGAYDLVNGGVLGVIPNPTAIINYKPCTAVHFFDGCYGN
;
A
#
# COMPACT_ATOMS: atom_id res chain seq x y z
N MET A 1 22.05 -5.63 -4.16
CA MET A 1 22.30 -7.09 -4.10
C MET A 1 22.81 -7.54 -2.74
N GLU A 2 23.63 -6.75 -2.05
CA GLU A 2 24.18 -7.10 -0.74
C GLU A 2 23.11 -7.34 0.36
N LYS A 3 22.01 -6.57 0.35
CA LYS A 3 20.85 -6.80 1.25
C LYS A 3 20.12 -8.13 1.01
N VAL A 4 20.17 -8.68 -0.21
CA VAL A 4 19.52 -9.95 -0.55
C VAL A 4 20.33 -11.13 -0.01
N VAL A 5 21.66 -10.99 0.06
CA VAL A 5 22.57 -12.05 0.52
C VAL A 5 22.53 -12.20 2.05
N ASN A 6 22.38 -11.11 2.81
CA ASN A 6 22.31 -11.17 4.27
C ASN A 6 21.00 -11.78 4.82
N SER A 7 19.91 -11.81 4.05
CA SER A 7 18.65 -12.45 4.45
C SER A 7 18.69 -13.98 4.39
N VAL A 8 19.68 -14.58 3.72
CA VAL A 8 19.78 -16.03 3.49
C VAL A 8 20.33 -16.77 4.72
N THR A 9 20.99 -16.08 5.65
CA THR A 9 21.74 -16.71 6.74
C THR A 9 20.92 -16.98 8.01
N THR A 10 19.70 -16.44 8.11
CA THR A 10 18.85 -16.54 9.31
C THR A 10 17.40 -16.91 8.97
N GLY A 11 17.15 -18.16 8.58
CA GLY A 11 15.87 -18.87 8.79
C GLY A 11 14.55 -18.31 8.24
N ASP A 12 14.49 -17.13 7.62
CA ASP A 12 13.24 -16.47 7.28
C ASP A 12 12.99 -16.49 5.76
N VAL A 13 12.78 -17.70 5.25
CA VAL A 13 12.39 -17.93 3.86
C VAL A 13 11.12 -17.14 3.50
N GLY A 14 10.23 -16.89 4.47
CA GLY A 14 9.03 -16.08 4.29
C GLY A 14 9.32 -14.61 3.98
N SER A 15 10.21 -13.96 4.71
CA SER A 15 10.60 -12.56 4.42
C SER A 15 11.40 -12.44 3.13
N LEU A 16 12.23 -13.43 2.77
CA LEU A 16 12.92 -13.45 1.48
C LEU A 16 11.93 -13.58 0.32
N LEU A 17 10.97 -14.52 0.40
CA LEU A 17 9.94 -14.70 -0.64
C LEU A 17 9.08 -13.45 -0.81
N ARG A 18 8.71 -12.78 0.28
CA ARG A 18 8.01 -11.49 0.24
C ARG A 18 8.85 -10.39 -0.39
N THR A 19 10.14 -10.33 -0.08
CA THR A 19 11.05 -9.34 -0.69
C THR A 19 11.16 -9.57 -2.20
N VAL A 20 11.35 -10.82 -2.63
CA VAL A 20 11.39 -11.18 -4.06
C VAL A 20 10.06 -10.90 -4.73
N GLY A 21 8.94 -11.22 -4.07
CA GLY A 21 7.59 -10.94 -4.56
C GLY A 21 7.33 -9.45 -4.77
N ASN A 22 7.72 -8.61 -3.82
CA ASN A 22 7.64 -7.15 -3.95
C ASN A 22 8.44 -6.64 -5.15
N VAL A 23 9.68 -7.10 -5.30
CA VAL A 23 10.52 -6.73 -6.46
C VAL A 23 9.88 -7.18 -7.78
N ALA A 24 9.32 -8.39 -7.83
CA ALA A 24 8.65 -8.90 -9.02
C ALA A 24 7.39 -8.09 -9.37
N GLN A 25 6.58 -7.72 -8.37
CA GLN A 25 5.42 -6.86 -8.54
C GLN A 25 5.83 -5.50 -9.12
N THR A 26 6.84 -4.85 -8.55
CA THR A 26 7.37 -3.57 -9.03
C THR A 26 7.84 -3.67 -10.49
N ILE A 27 8.57 -4.72 -10.85
CA ILE A 27 9.05 -4.93 -12.24
C ILE A 27 7.88 -5.10 -13.21
N VAL A 28 6.83 -5.85 -12.83
CA VAL A 28 5.65 -6.02 -13.68
C VAL A 28 4.91 -4.70 -13.87
N ALA A 29 4.74 -3.93 -12.80
CA ALA A 29 4.12 -2.61 -12.86
C ALA A 29 4.91 -1.64 -13.76
N GLN A 30 6.25 -1.61 -13.62
CA GLN A 30 7.14 -0.81 -14.47
C GLN A 30 7.04 -1.19 -15.96
N LYS A 31 6.93 -2.48 -16.29
CA LYS A 31 6.73 -2.91 -17.68
C LYS A 31 5.38 -2.49 -18.27
N ILE A 32 4.34 -2.45 -17.45
CA ILE A 32 3.02 -1.94 -17.87
C ILE A 32 3.11 -0.44 -18.11
N GLU A 33 3.75 0.28 -17.20
CA GLU A 33 4.03 1.71 -17.32
C GLU A 33 4.81 2.03 -18.60
N GLU A 34 5.92 1.34 -18.88
CA GLU A 34 6.71 1.51 -20.10
C GLU A 34 5.84 1.42 -21.35
N LYS A 35 4.97 0.40 -21.42
CA LYS A 35 4.03 0.24 -22.55
C LYS A 35 3.01 1.38 -22.65
N ILE A 36 2.54 1.90 -21.52
CA ILE A 36 1.61 3.04 -21.51
C ILE A 36 2.33 4.31 -21.97
N ALA A 37 3.51 4.57 -21.41
CA ALA A 37 4.36 5.72 -21.72
C ALA A 37 4.70 5.74 -23.22
N ASP A 38 5.15 4.60 -23.77
CA ASP A 38 5.41 4.43 -25.19
C ASP A 38 4.17 4.72 -26.05
N LYS A 39 2.99 4.25 -25.63
CA LYS A 39 1.74 4.44 -26.36
C LYS A 39 1.29 5.90 -26.44
N ILE A 40 1.59 6.69 -25.41
CA ILE A 40 1.23 8.12 -25.35
C ILE A 40 2.40 9.05 -25.70
N GLY A 41 3.54 8.48 -26.10
CA GLY A 41 4.70 9.22 -26.61
C GLY A 41 5.48 9.98 -25.54
N ILE A 42 5.46 9.53 -24.29
CA ILE A 42 6.24 10.14 -23.20
C ILE A 42 7.20 9.13 -22.57
N SER A 43 8.20 9.61 -21.82
CA SER A 43 9.06 8.71 -21.07
C SER A 43 8.36 8.17 -19.81
N PRO A 44 8.73 6.96 -19.34
CA PRO A 44 8.22 6.41 -18.07
C PRO A 44 8.44 7.39 -16.90
N THR A 45 9.61 8.03 -16.83
CA THR A 45 9.91 9.07 -15.84
C THR A 45 8.92 10.24 -15.89
N LEU A 46 8.55 10.72 -17.07
CA LEU A 46 7.61 11.83 -17.22
C LEU A 46 6.18 11.38 -16.86
N LEU A 47 5.80 10.14 -17.20
CA LEU A 47 4.53 9.55 -16.77
C LEU A 47 4.45 9.50 -15.24
N ASN A 48 5.46 8.95 -14.58
CA ASN A 48 5.51 8.87 -13.13
C ASN A 48 5.51 10.25 -12.47
N ALA A 49 6.28 11.21 -13.00
CA ALA A 49 6.25 12.59 -12.51
C ALA A 49 4.85 13.20 -12.64
N GLY A 50 4.15 12.95 -13.74
CA GLY A 50 2.76 13.38 -13.93
C GLY A 50 1.81 12.73 -12.93
N LEU A 51 1.93 11.43 -12.71
CA LEU A 51 1.13 10.71 -11.70
C LEU A 51 1.40 11.22 -10.29
N THR A 52 2.66 11.42 -9.90
CA THR A 52 3.03 12.04 -8.62
C THR A 52 2.44 13.45 -8.49
N GLY A 53 2.53 14.26 -9.54
CA GLY A 53 1.93 15.60 -9.55
C GLY A 53 0.41 15.56 -9.36
N LEU A 54 -0.29 14.64 -10.02
CA LEU A 54 -1.72 14.43 -9.83
C LEU A 54 -2.07 13.95 -8.42
N SER A 55 -1.25 13.08 -7.83
CA SER A 55 -1.42 12.65 -6.42
C SER A 55 -1.33 13.84 -5.46
N ILE A 56 -0.36 14.75 -5.67
CA ILE A 56 -0.21 15.99 -4.88
C ILE A 56 -1.44 16.88 -5.02
N ILE A 57 -1.88 17.15 -6.25
CA ILE A 57 -3.11 17.92 -6.50
C ILE A 57 -4.31 17.26 -5.82
N GLY A 58 -4.38 15.93 -5.83
CA GLY A 58 -5.42 15.17 -5.15
C GLY A 58 -5.46 15.42 -3.65
N ASN A 59 -4.31 15.43 -2.99
CA ASN A 59 -4.23 15.77 -1.56
C ASN A 59 -4.65 17.21 -1.27
N GLU A 60 -4.24 18.17 -2.10
CA GLU A 60 -4.62 19.59 -1.94
C GLU A 60 -6.13 19.80 -2.09
N VAL A 61 -6.76 19.10 -3.04
CA VAL A 61 -8.17 19.29 -3.37
C VAL A 61 -9.09 18.46 -2.48
N ALA A 62 -8.72 17.22 -2.18
CA ALA A 62 -9.60 16.23 -1.54
C ALA A 62 -9.09 15.75 -0.17
N GLY A 63 -7.95 16.28 0.28
CA GLY A 63 -7.32 15.93 1.55
C GLY A 63 -6.40 14.72 1.48
N SER A 64 -5.59 14.53 2.51
CA SER A 64 -4.69 13.38 2.63
C SER A 64 -5.43 12.10 2.99
N ARG A 65 -4.92 10.94 2.54
CA ARG A 65 -5.28 9.64 3.12
C ARG A 65 -4.55 9.39 4.44
N TYR A 66 -3.48 10.12 4.72
CA TYR A 66 -2.75 10.04 5.97
C TYR A 66 -3.53 10.65 7.14
N THR A 67 -3.42 10.05 8.32
CA THR A 67 -3.94 10.56 9.59
C THR A 67 -3.07 10.10 10.76
N ASP A 68 -2.89 10.95 11.77
CA ASP A 68 -2.24 10.59 13.05
C ASP A 68 -3.19 9.82 14.00
N ASN A 69 -4.47 9.67 13.65
CA ASN A 69 -5.48 9.04 14.48
C ASN A 69 -6.30 8.02 13.70
N PHE A 70 -5.61 7.03 13.15
CA PHE A 70 -6.19 5.98 12.33
C PHE A 70 -7.31 5.25 13.10
N GLN A 71 -8.54 5.33 12.60
CA GLN A 71 -9.75 4.76 13.22
C GLN A 71 -9.94 5.11 14.70
N GLY A 72 -9.47 6.28 15.15
CA GLY A 72 -9.65 6.71 16.55
C GLY A 72 -8.69 6.06 17.55
N THR A 73 -7.66 5.36 17.08
CA THR A 73 -6.71 4.62 17.93
C THR A 73 -5.55 5.47 18.48
N GLY A 74 -5.41 6.72 18.04
CA GLY A 74 -4.26 7.58 18.33
C GLY A 74 -2.96 7.11 17.67
N GLN A 75 -3.05 6.22 16.68
CA GLN A 75 -1.91 5.72 15.91
C GLN A 75 -1.92 6.26 14.49
N PRO A 76 -0.76 6.46 13.85
CA PRO A 76 -0.67 6.92 12.48
C PRO A 76 -1.14 5.85 11.50
N GLY A 77 -1.72 6.29 10.40
CA GLY A 77 -2.12 5.38 9.34
C GLY A 77 -2.65 6.03 8.08
N PHE A 78 -3.01 5.18 7.13
CA PHE A 78 -3.45 5.53 5.79
C PHE A 78 -4.82 4.92 5.52
N ASN A 79 -5.79 5.79 5.31
CA ASN A 79 -7.14 5.40 4.94
C ASN A 79 -7.21 4.86 3.51
N GLY A 80 -8.26 4.08 3.27
CA GLY A 80 -8.51 3.43 2.00
C GLY A 80 -9.03 4.35 0.90
N VAL A 81 -9.25 3.74 -0.26
CA VAL A 81 -9.92 4.37 -1.41
C VAL A 81 -11.32 4.83 -0.98
N GLY A 82 -11.71 6.04 -1.39
CA GLY A 82 -13.01 6.63 -1.08
C GLY A 82 -13.05 7.45 0.21
N ASN A 83 -12.00 7.43 1.03
CA ASN A 83 -11.93 8.25 2.26
C ASN A 83 -12.01 9.76 1.96
N ARG A 84 -11.56 10.17 0.79
CA ARG A 84 -11.60 11.55 0.28
C ARG A 84 -12.93 11.92 -0.38
N GLY A 85 -13.93 11.03 -0.34
CA GLY A 85 -15.22 11.21 -1.01
C GLY A 85 -15.16 11.14 -2.55
N PRO A 86 -16.27 11.43 -3.25
CA PRO A 86 -16.36 11.28 -4.70
C PRO A 86 -15.36 12.13 -5.48
N ILE A 87 -15.01 13.31 -4.96
CA ILE A 87 -14.01 14.20 -5.58
C ILE A 87 -12.59 13.61 -5.53
N GLY A 88 -12.32 12.74 -4.55
CA GLY A 88 -11.06 12.03 -4.39
C GLY A 88 -10.86 10.84 -5.33
N ALA A 89 -11.93 10.29 -5.91
CA ALA A 89 -11.88 9.02 -6.62
C ALA A 89 -10.89 8.98 -7.82
N PRO A 90 -10.78 10.01 -8.67
CA PRO A 90 -9.77 10.03 -9.74
C PRO A 90 -8.34 10.01 -9.18
N PHE A 91 -8.10 10.68 -8.05
CA PHE A 91 -6.80 10.74 -7.41
C PHE A 91 -6.46 9.44 -6.68
N ASP A 92 -7.45 8.78 -6.10
CA ASP A 92 -7.27 7.44 -5.52
C ASP A 92 -6.87 6.41 -6.59
N ALA A 93 -7.38 6.53 -7.81
CA ALA A 93 -6.95 5.68 -8.92
C ALA A 93 -5.47 5.91 -9.29
N VAL A 94 -5.03 7.17 -9.30
CA VAL A 94 -3.62 7.54 -9.50
C VAL A 94 -2.74 6.97 -8.38
N ASP A 95 -3.17 7.13 -7.13
CA ASP A 95 -2.48 6.62 -5.95
C ASP A 95 -2.35 5.09 -5.97
N ILE A 96 -3.37 4.36 -6.46
CA ILE A 96 -3.30 2.90 -6.65
C ILE A 96 -2.22 2.53 -7.68
N VAL A 97 -2.15 3.25 -8.82
CA VAL A 97 -1.16 2.99 -9.86
C VAL A 97 0.26 3.22 -9.31
N LEU A 98 0.48 4.36 -8.66
CA LEU A 98 1.74 4.66 -7.96
C LEU A 98 2.08 3.57 -6.94
N GLY A 99 1.10 3.12 -6.18
CA GLY A 99 1.24 2.06 -5.19
C GLY A 99 1.71 0.73 -5.79
N TYR A 100 1.11 0.28 -6.89
CA TYR A 100 1.57 -0.93 -7.59
C TYR A 100 2.97 -0.79 -8.19
N GLN A 101 3.35 0.43 -8.60
CA GLN A 101 4.71 0.74 -9.07
C GLN A 101 5.73 0.81 -7.93
N GLY A 102 5.30 0.78 -6.67
CA GLY A 102 6.17 0.98 -5.52
C GLY A 102 6.67 2.43 -5.40
N LEU A 103 5.89 3.40 -5.88
CA LEU A 103 6.18 4.82 -5.80
C LEU A 103 5.40 5.47 -4.65
N PRO A 104 5.95 6.53 -4.02
CA PRO A 104 5.25 7.24 -2.96
C PRO A 104 4.08 8.03 -3.53
N THR A 105 3.00 8.14 -2.74
CA THR A 105 1.91 9.10 -3.00
C THR A 105 2.13 10.39 -2.21
N ALA A 106 1.33 11.42 -2.48
CA ALA A 106 1.35 12.64 -1.66
C ALA A 106 1.07 12.37 -0.18
N SER A 107 0.21 11.38 0.13
CA SER A 107 -0.09 11.02 1.52
C SER A 107 1.13 10.39 2.22
N THR A 108 1.95 9.65 1.48
CA THR A 108 3.26 9.18 1.99
C THR A 108 4.13 10.38 2.41
N GLY A 109 4.12 11.45 1.60
CA GLY A 109 4.81 12.69 1.91
C GLY A 109 4.33 13.34 3.20
N ASP A 110 3.01 13.37 3.43
CA ASP A 110 2.43 13.93 4.67
C ASP A 110 2.87 13.17 5.92
N TYR A 111 3.00 11.84 5.84
CA TYR A 111 3.57 11.04 6.93
C TYR A 111 5.05 11.38 7.17
N ILE A 112 5.85 11.47 6.10
CA ILE A 112 7.29 11.73 6.21
C ILE A 112 7.57 13.11 6.80
N ASN A 113 6.75 14.09 6.45
CA ASN A 113 6.85 15.46 6.97
C ASN A 113 6.07 15.66 8.28
N GLY A 114 5.38 14.63 8.76
CA GLY A 114 4.49 14.66 9.92
C GLY A 114 5.17 14.29 11.23
N SER A 115 4.43 14.45 12.32
CA SER A 115 4.92 14.18 13.68
C SER A 115 5.14 12.69 13.99
N SER A 116 4.52 11.81 13.19
CA SER A 116 4.61 10.35 13.35
C SER A 116 5.66 9.70 12.46
N TYR A 117 6.58 10.48 11.86
CA TYR A 117 7.68 9.92 11.07
C TYR A 117 8.46 8.84 11.82
N ALA A 118 8.91 7.80 11.11
CA ALA A 118 9.63 6.64 11.64
C ALA A 118 8.85 5.76 12.64
N THR A 119 7.57 6.01 12.89
CA THR A 119 6.72 5.10 13.68
C THR A 119 6.17 3.94 12.82
N SER A 120 5.29 3.10 13.38
CA SER A 120 4.64 2.02 12.62
C SER A 120 3.26 2.46 12.12
N PRO A 121 3.07 2.74 10.82
CA PRO A 121 1.76 3.08 10.29
C PRO A 121 0.84 1.87 10.17
N THR A 122 -0.46 2.13 10.25
CA THR A 122 -1.50 1.19 9.82
C THR A 122 -2.01 1.56 8.43
N GLY A 123 -2.11 0.60 7.51
CA GLY A 123 -2.67 0.81 6.17
C GLY A 123 -3.96 0.02 5.96
N TYR A 124 -4.99 0.65 5.41
CA TYR A 124 -6.23 -0.03 5.03
C TYR A 124 -6.53 0.12 3.53
N SER A 125 -6.89 -0.97 2.85
CA SER A 125 -7.24 -0.96 1.43
C SER A 125 -6.14 -0.25 0.60
N GLY A 126 -6.44 0.81 -0.15
CA GLY A 126 -5.44 1.61 -0.87
C GLY A 126 -4.30 2.17 0.02
N GLY A 127 -4.55 2.43 1.30
CA GLY A 127 -3.53 2.88 2.25
C GLY A 127 -2.44 1.84 2.56
N VAL A 128 -2.64 0.59 2.17
CA VAL A 128 -1.62 -0.47 2.26
C VAL A 128 -0.41 -0.13 1.39
N PHE A 129 -0.59 0.52 0.24
CA PHE A 129 0.54 0.89 -0.62
C PHE A 129 1.49 1.86 0.07
N ASP A 130 0.96 2.89 0.73
CA ASP A 130 1.75 3.89 1.46
C ASP A 130 2.49 3.25 2.65
N ALA A 131 1.80 2.43 3.44
CA ALA A 131 2.42 1.73 4.57
C ALA A 131 3.53 0.77 4.11
N ASN A 132 3.29 0.00 3.04
CA ASN A 132 4.28 -0.88 2.45
C ASN A 132 5.48 -0.10 1.91
N TYR A 133 5.24 1.01 1.20
CA TYR A 133 6.31 1.87 0.70
C TYR A 133 7.21 2.32 1.85
N LEU A 134 6.64 2.93 2.89
CA LEU A 134 7.40 3.46 4.03
C LEU A 134 8.25 2.40 4.72
N VAL A 135 7.71 1.19 4.93
CA VAL A 135 8.48 0.11 5.56
C VAL A 135 9.56 -0.40 4.62
N SER A 136 9.24 -0.60 3.33
CA SER A 136 10.20 -1.12 2.34
C SER A 136 11.39 -0.19 2.11
N THR A 137 11.20 1.13 2.25
CA THR A 137 12.24 2.14 2.09
C THR A 137 12.94 2.50 3.40
N GLY A 138 12.50 1.95 4.54
CA GLY A 138 13.07 2.25 5.86
C GLY A 138 12.64 3.59 6.47
N ASN A 139 11.55 4.19 5.97
CA ASN A 139 10.92 5.39 6.53
C ASN A 139 9.94 5.07 7.68
N ALA A 140 9.68 3.79 7.94
CA ALA A 140 8.90 3.29 9.07
C ALA A 140 9.57 2.04 9.66
N VAL A 141 9.47 1.86 10.98
CA VAL A 141 10.09 0.70 11.69
C VAL A 141 9.35 -0.62 11.50
N GLY A 142 8.13 -0.57 10.97
CA GLY A 142 7.25 -1.72 10.72
C GLY A 142 5.85 -1.22 10.34
N GLY A 143 4.89 -2.11 10.18
CA GLY A 143 3.51 -1.69 9.88
C GLY A 143 2.48 -2.80 9.98
N ASN A 144 1.22 -2.41 10.15
CA ASN A 144 0.09 -3.33 10.07
C ASN A 144 -0.75 -2.97 8.85
N THR A 145 -1.15 -3.96 8.07
CA THR A 145 -1.99 -3.72 6.89
C THR A 145 -3.24 -4.57 6.92
N PHE A 146 -4.34 -3.98 6.46
CA PHE A 146 -5.66 -4.57 6.49
C PHE A 146 -6.29 -4.43 5.11
N ALA A 147 -6.93 -5.49 4.63
CA ALA A 147 -7.50 -5.53 3.27
C ALA A 147 -6.49 -5.14 2.17
N PRO A 148 -5.29 -5.73 2.11
CA PRO A 148 -4.31 -5.39 1.08
C PRO A 148 -4.89 -5.65 -0.32
N PRO A 149 -4.87 -4.67 -1.25
CA PRO A 149 -5.40 -4.88 -2.60
C PRO A 149 -4.79 -6.11 -3.26
N PHE A 150 -5.61 -6.89 -3.97
CA PHE A 150 -5.18 -8.17 -4.54
C PHE A 150 -3.91 -8.02 -5.38
N GLY A 151 -3.00 -8.99 -5.25
CA GLY A 151 -1.70 -8.96 -5.92
C GLY A 151 -0.65 -8.06 -5.25
N THR A 152 -1.01 -7.30 -4.21
CA THR A 152 -0.03 -6.55 -3.42
C THR A 152 0.75 -7.49 -2.51
N VAL A 153 2.07 -7.40 -2.54
CA VAL A 153 2.96 -8.12 -1.63
C VAL A 153 3.31 -7.19 -0.47
N ALA A 154 3.24 -7.68 0.76
CA ALA A 154 3.67 -6.95 1.94
C ALA A 154 5.19 -7.14 2.14
N PRO A 155 5.98 -6.07 2.34
CA PRO A 155 7.41 -6.20 2.60
C PRO A 155 7.68 -6.84 3.97
N GLY A 156 8.93 -7.23 4.20
CA GLY A 156 9.37 -7.66 5.53
C GLY A 156 9.13 -6.54 6.56
N GLY A 157 8.67 -6.90 7.76
CA GLY A 157 8.27 -5.93 8.80
C GLY A 157 6.84 -5.41 8.70
N VAL A 158 6.07 -5.81 7.67
CA VAL A 158 4.63 -5.56 7.58
C VAL A 158 3.82 -6.81 7.90
N ASN A 159 2.82 -6.65 8.77
CA ASN A 159 1.85 -7.69 9.13
C ASN A 159 0.52 -7.49 8.38
N PRO A 160 0.32 -8.17 7.23
CA PRO A 160 -0.94 -8.11 6.51
C PRO A 160 -2.02 -8.98 7.13
N THR A 161 -3.24 -8.45 7.15
CA THR A 161 -4.47 -9.14 7.52
C THR A 161 -5.44 -9.14 6.35
N ILE A 162 -5.90 -10.33 5.97
CA ILE A 162 -6.72 -10.59 4.80
C ILE A 162 -8.11 -11.01 5.25
N GLY A 163 -9.13 -10.28 4.82
CA GLY A 163 -10.52 -10.70 5.00
C GLY A 163 -10.88 -11.85 4.07
N ALA A 164 -11.36 -12.97 4.60
CA ALA A 164 -11.68 -14.17 3.83
C ALA A 164 -12.76 -13.94 2.75
N TYR A 165 -13.62 -12.94 2.94
CA TYR A 165 -14.74 -12.60 2.06
C TYR A 165 -14.60 -11.22 1.38
N ASP A 166 -13.43 -10.60 1.50
CA ASP A 166 -13.20 -9.24 1.05
C ASP A 166 -12.67 -9.22 -0.40
N LEU A 167 -13.48 -8.68 -1.32
CA LEU A 167 -13.13 -8.63 -2.74
C LEU A 167 -11.94 -7.73 -3.05
N VAL A 168 -11.63 -6.74 -2.20
CA VAL A 168 -10.46 -5.85 -2.40
C VAL A 168 -9.18 -6.66 -2.37
N ASN A 169 -9.09 -7.60 -1.43
CA ASN A 169 -7.92 -8.46 -1.26
C ASN A 169 -8.02 -9.82 -1.96
N GLY A 170 -9.11 -10.08 -2.68
CA GLY A 170 -9.36 -11.35 -3.38
C GLY A 170 -9.83 -12.49 -2.46
N GLY A 171 -10.31 -12.16 -1.27
CA GLY A 171 -10.75 -13.12 -0.25
C GLY A 171 -9.61 -14.00 0.24
N VAL A 172 -9.91 -15.27 0.51
CA VAL A 172 -8.91 -16.27 0.92
C VAL A 172 -7.73 -16.41 -0.05
N LEU A 173 -7.90 -16.05 -1.33
CA LEU A 173 -6.82 -16.10 -2.33
C LEU A 173 -5.80 -14.96 -2.18
N GLY A 174 -6.11 -13.92 -1.40
CA GLY A 174 -5.16 -12.85 -1.08
C GLY A 174 -3.89 -13.33 -0.36
N VAL A 175 -3.93 -14.53 0.24
CA VAL A 175 -2.77 -15.13 0.92
C VAL A 175 -1.70 -15.62 -0.05
N ILE A 176 -2.02 -15.80 -1.33
CA ILE A 176 -1.06 -16.26 -2.34
C ILE A 176 0.17 -15.32 -2.40
N PRO A 177 0.01 -13.98 -2.55
CA PRO A 177 1.13 -13.06 -2.45
C PRO A 177 1.66 -12.87 -1.02
N ASN A 178 0.87 -13.20 0.01
CA ASN A 178 1.19 -12.97 1.42
C ASN A 178 0.96 -14.25 2.27
N PRO A 179 1.83 -15.27 2.14
CA PRO A 179 1.55 -16.60 2.69
C PRO A 179 1.52 -16.65 4.22
N THR A 180 2.12 -15.66 4.89
CA THR A 180 2.11 -15.55 6.36
C THR A 180 1.12 -14.50 6.87
N ALA A 181 0.18 -14.05 6.04
CA ALA A 181 -0.88 -13.12 6.45
C ALA A 181 -1.84 -13.77 7.44
N ILE A 182 -2.41 -12.95 8.33
CA ILE A 182 -3.52 -13.36 9.19
C ILE A 182 -4.79 -13.38 8.35
N ILE A 183 -5.55 -14.47 8.38
CA ILE A 183 -6.86 -14.56 7.71
C ILE A 183 -7.95 -14.22 8.72
N ASN A 184 -8.75 -13.21 8.43
CA ASN A 184 -9.91 -12.81 9.21
C ASN A 184 -11.19 -13.33 8.55
N TYR A 185 -11.91 -14.20 9.25
CA TYR A 185 -13.16 -14.81 8.78
C TYR A 185 -14.42 -14.04 9.19
N LYS A 186 -14.30 -12.88 9.85
CA LYS A 186 -15.45 -12.03 10.13
C LYS A 186 -16.10 -11.60 8.80
N PRO A 187 -17.41 -11.83 8.58
CA PRO A 187 -18.07 -11.47 7.33
C PRO A 187 -18.11 -9.94 7.18
N CYS A 188 -17.39 -9.43 6.19
CA CYS A 188 -17.49 -8.05 5.74
C CYS A 188 -18.72 -7.93 4.83
N THR A 189 -19.85 -7.48 5.37
CA THR A 189 -20.97 -7.09 4.50
C THR A 189 -20.60 -5.80 3.79
N ALA A 190 -21.10 -5.61 2.57
CA ALA A 190 -20.72 -4.50 1.68
C ALA A 190 -21.01 -3.09 2.24
N VAL A 191 -21.67 -2.99 3.40
CA VAL A 191 -22.02 -1.74 4.08
C VAL A 191 -20.97 -1.37 5.17
N HIS A 192 -20.07 -2.31 5.54
CA HIS A 192 -19.04 -2.11 6.57
C HIS A 192 -17.60 -2.15 6.02
N PHE A 193 -17.43 -1.90 4.71
CA PHE A 193 -16.11 -1.74 4.07
C PHE A 193 -15.27 -0.60 4.65
N PHE A 194 -15.80 0.25 5.53
CA PHE A 194 -15.06 1.39 6.10
C PHE A 194 -14.88 1.33 7.62
N ASP A 195 -15.73 0.59 8.36
CA ASP A 195 -15.92 0.87 9.80
C ASP A 195 -15.76 -0.30 10.79
N GLY A 196 -15.40 -1.53 10.40
CA GLY A 196 -15.37 -2.57 11.46
C GLY A 196 -14.88 -3.98 11.19
N CYS A 197 -14.39 -4.32 10.00
CA CYS A 197 -13.93 -5.70 9.77
C CYS A 197 -12.66 -6.07 10.54
N TYR A 198 -11.81 -5.09 10.82
CA TYR A 198 -10.45 -5.29 11.31
C TYR A 198 -10.19 -4.71 12.71
N GLY A 199 -11.24 -4.21 13.38
CA GLY A 199 -11.20 -3.82 14.79
C GLY A 199 -11.31 -5.04 15.71
N ASN A 200 -10.50 -5.04 16.77
CA ASN A 200 -10.72 -5.90 17.94
C ASN A 200 -12.00 -5.50 18.66
#